data_AF-A0A819P9W3-F1
#
_entry.id   AF-A0A819P9W3-F1
#
_cell.length_a   1.000
_cell.length_b   1.000
_cell.length_c   1.000
_cell.angle_alpha   90.00
_cell.angle_beta   90.00
_cell.angle_gamma   90.00
#
_symmetry.space_group_name_H-M   'P 1'
#
loop_
_entity.id
_entity.type
_entity.pdbx_description
1 polymer ?
#
loop_
_entity_poly.entity_id
_entity_poly.type
_entity_poly.pdbx_seq_one_letter_code
_entity_poly.pdbx_strand_id
1 'polypeptide(L)'
;KDVSLILIYDSHGNIAGTQMGIPASLINDKYYKFSEQKMYNRDTIAGIDVYILTAYFIDPKTICQSDANNTRKVGTTGTGLWLQNGPDPIQDSFSSPMNQTDANKTKWVQGACFPTMGVHYWYDNRLDTDCSHFFPAFLMYNEGILTGFGWAAAGKFEHTNRAEYPPLAALTSFLVPVPTCMPDFFHETSGFTTMHVYFVAAPWNLRC
;
A
#
# COMPACT_ATOMS: atom_id res chain seq x y z
N LYS A 1 13.28 -18.08 0.40
CA LYS A 1 13.01 -17.11 1.49
C LYS A 1 11.83 -16.26 1.04
N ASP A 2 10.95 -15.88 1.95
CA ASP A 2 9.75 -15.13 1.62
C ASP A 2 10.02 -13.63 1.79
N VAL A 3 9.83 -12.88 0.69
CA VAL A 3 10.03 -11.41 0.64
C VAL A 3 8.70 -10.66 0.54
N SER A 4 7.58 -11.35 0.69
CA SER A 4 6.25 -10.74 0.54
C SER A 4 5.92 -9.72 1.63
N LEU A 5 6.48 -9.88 2.83
CA LEU A 5 6.33 -8.96 3.94
C LEU A 5 7.66 -8.78 4.66
N ILE A 6 8.18 -7.57 4.69
CA ILE A 6 9.40 -7.20 5.43
C ILE A 6 9.03 -6.14 6.46
N LEU A 7 9.44 -6.35 7.71
CA LEU A 7 9.25 -5.36 8.77
C LEU A 7 10.44 -4.41 8.83
N ILE A 8 10.15 -3.12 8.96
CA ILE A 8 11.14 -2.07 9.21
C ILE A 8 11.11 -1.77 10.70
N TYR A 9 12.27 -1.69 11.33
CA TYR A 9 12.42 -1.37 12.75
C TYR A 9 13.12 -0.02 12.93
N ASP A 10 12.73 0.72 13.96
CA ASP A 10 13.45 1.92 14.39
C ASP A 10 14.71 1.58 15.19
N SER A 11 15.48 2.60 15.56
CA SER A 11 16.71 2.50 16.37
C SER A 11 16.52 1.81 17.74
N HIS A 12 15.27 1.65 18.20
CA HIS A 12 14.90 0.97 19.45
C HIS A 12 14.33 -0.43 19.26
N GLY A 13 14.24 -0.90 18.01
CA GLY A 13 13.67 -2.21 17.70
C GLY A 13 12.14 -2.26 17.75
N ASN A 14 11.44 -1.12 17.74
CA ASN A 14 9.99 -1.11 17.51
C ASN A 14 9.70 -1.16 16.01
N ILE A 15 8.58 -1.76 15.61
CA ILE A 15 8.14 -1.73 14.21
C ILE A 15 7.89 -0.26 13.83
N ALA A 16 8.53 0.19 12.76
CA ALA A 16 8.45 1.53 12.20
C ALA A 16 7.79 1.56 10.82
N GLY A 17 7.60 0.40 10.19
CA GLY A 17 7.00 0.29 8.88
C GLY A 17 7.02 -1.14 8.36
N THR A 18 6.61 -1.27 7.11
CA THR A 18 6.57 -2.54 6.39
C THR A 18 6.85 -2.33 4.91
N GLN A 19 7.33 -3.38 4.26
CA GLN A 19 7.50 -3.43 2.81
C GLN A 19 6.82 -4.66 2.24
N MET A 20 6.30 -4.52 1.02
CA MET A 20 5.92 -5.64 0.18
C MET A 20 6.94 -5.80 -0.93
N GLY A 21 7.67 -6.92 -0.92
CA GLY A 21 8.63 -7.27 -1.95
C GLY A 21 8.02 -8.16 -3.03
N ILE A 22 8.24 -7.77 -4.29
CA ILE A 22 7.91 -8.54 -5.47
C ILE A 22 9.23 -8.95 -6.14
N PRO A 23 9.54 -10.25 -6.25
CA PRO A 23 10.74 -10.71 -6.93
C PRO A 23 10.86 -10.10 -8.33
N ALA A 24 12.02 -9.52 -8.62
CA ALA A 24 12.32 -8.88 -9.90
C ALA A 24 12.11 -9.83 -11.10
N SER A 25 12.35 -11.12 -10.89
CA SER A 25 12.17 -12.16 -11.91
C SER A 25 10.71 -12.39 -12.32
N LEU A 26 9.74 -11.88 -11.56
CA LEU A 26 8.31 -12.01 -11.84
C LEU A 26 7.72 -10.76 -12.51
N ILE A 27 8.48 -9.67 -12.54
CA ILE A 27 8.03 -8.41 -13.12
C ILE A 27 8.10 -8.46 -14.64
N ASN A 28 7.04 -7.97 -15.27
CA ASN A 28 6.95 -7.79 -16.71
C ASN A 28 6.58 -6.34 -17.04
N ASP A 29 7.57 -5.55 -17.46
CA ASP A 29 7.42 -4.13 -17.79
C ASP A 29 6.69 -3.88 -19.13
N LYS A 30 6.17 -4.90 -19.80
CA LYS A 30 5.49 -4.76 -21.10
C LYS A 30 4.19 -3.94 -21.02
N TYR A 31 3.40 -4.14 -19.96
CA TYR A 31 2.04 -3.59 -19.82
C TYR A 31 1.92 -2.58 -18.67
N TYR A 32 2.73 -2.75 -17.63
CA TYR A 32 2.88 -1.81 -16.54
C TYR A 32 4.37 -1.66 -16.26
N LYS A 33 4.91 -0.47 -16.47
CA LYS A 33 6.35 -0.23 -16.36
C LYS A 33 6.74 0.06 -14.91
N PHE A 34 6.94 -0.98 -14.11
CA PHE A 34 7.24 -0.86 -12.68
C PHE A 34 8.48 0.00 -12.43
N SER A 35 9.49 -0.12 -13.30
CA SER A 35 10.72 0.68 -13.25
C SER A 35 10.51 2.19 -13.44
N GLU A 36 9.42 2.62 -14.06
CA GLU A 36 9.07 4.03 -14.25
C GLU A 36 8.15 4.57 -13.13
N GLN A 37 7.62 3.69 -12.27
CA GLN A 37 6.70 4.08 -11.20
C GLN A 37 7.46 4.41 -9.91
N LYS A 38 7.31 5.65 -9.45
CA LYS A 38 8.02 6.17 -8.25
C LYS A 38 7.79 5.37 -6.96
N MET A 39 6.63 4.72 -6.83
CA MET A 39 6.31 3.91 -5.65
C MET A 39 7.16 2.63 -5.54
N TYR A 40 7.65 2.11 -6.66
CA TYR A 40 8.40 0.86 -6.67
C TYR A 40 9.91 1.14 -6.64
N ASN A 41 10.52 0.90 -5.49
CA ASN A 41 11.96 1.00 -5.34
C ASN A 41 12.64 -0.36 -5.59
N ARG A 42 13.92 -0.34 -5.96
CA ARG A 42 14.72 -1.56 -6.17
C ARG A 42 15.57 -1.86 -4.94
N ASP A 43 15.65 -3.12 -4.55
CA ASP A 43 16.53 -3.59 -3.48
C ASP A 43 16.90 -5.08 -3.66
N THR A 44 17.85 -5.57 -2.87
CA THR A 44 18.22 -6.98 -2.76
C THR A 44 17.97 -7.45 -1.33
N ILE A 45 16.86 -8.15 -1.12
CA ILE A 45 16.45 -8.62 0.20
C ILE A 45 16.76 -10.10 0.33
N ALA A 46 17.60 -10.44 1.31
CA ALA A 46 17.99 -11.80 1.64
C ALA A 46 18.58 -12.61 0.45
N GLY A 47 19.20 -11.90 -0.51
CA GLY A 47 19.79 -12.45 -1.73
C GLY A 47 18.86 -12.49 -2.94
N ILE A 48 17.68 -11.87 -2.86
CA ILE A 48 16.67 -11.82 -3.93
C ILE A 48 16.50 -10.38 -4.36
N ASP A 49 16.70 -10.10 -5.64
CA ASP A 49 16.38 -8.80 -6.22
C ASP A 49 14.86 -8.62 -6.26
N VAL A 50 14.40 -7.48 -5.75
CA VAL A 50 12.98 -7.17 -5.58
C VAL A 50 12.65 -5.76 -6.04
N TYR A 51 11.41 -5.58 -6.46
CA TYR A 51 10.74 -4.28 -6.36
C TYR A 51 9.99 -4.21 -5.03
N ILE A 52 10.11 -3.10 -4.32
CA ILE A 52 9.55 -2.89 -3.00
C ILE A 52 8.58 -1.72 -2.98
N LEU A 53 7.42 -1.95 -2.38
CA LEU A 53 6.49 -0.91 -1.94
C LEU A 53 6.69 -0.72 -0.44
N THR A 54 6.87 0.51 0.02
CA THR A 54 7.19 0.79 1.44
C THR A 54 6.12 1.68 2.08
N ALA A 55 5.68 1.27 3.27
CA ALA A 55 4.85 2.08 4.15
C ALA A 55 5.55 2.24 5.51
N TYR A 56 5.51 3.44 6.06
CA TYR A 56 6.01 3.75 7.39
C TYR A 56 4.87 4.09 8.34
N PHE A 57 4.95 3.63 9.58
CA PHE A 57 3.97 3.89 10.63
C PHE A 57 4.33 5.11 11.49
N ILE A 58 5.49 5.70 11.22
CA ILE A 58 6.01 6.92 11.82
C ILE A 58 6.68 7.75 10.74
N ASP A 59 6.92 9.04 11.01
CA ASP A 59 7.65 9.91 10.08
C ASP A 59 9.04 9.31 9.81
N PRO A 60 9.39 9.01 8.53
CA PRO A 60 10.68 8.42 8.17
C PRO A 60 11.89 9.17 8.72
N LYS A 61 11.79 10.49 8.92
CA LYS A 61 12.85 11.34 9.49
C LYS A 61 13.25 10.93 10.90
N THR A 62 12.36 10.24 11.62
CA THR A 62 12.53 9.90 13.04
C THR A 62 13.06 8.49 13.26
N ILE A 63 12.99 7.61 12.25
CA ILE A 63 13.29 6.17 12.38
C ILE A 63 14.71 5.91 12.89
N CYS A 64 15.70 6.66 12.37
CA CYS A 64 17.12 6.48 12.70
C CYS A 64 17.62 7.43 13.79
N GLN A 65 16.75 8.25 14.40
CA GLN A 65 17.16 9.21 15.42
C GLN A 65 17.40 8.51 16.77
N SER A 66 18.47 8.89 17.48
CA SER A 66 18.78 8.38 18.83
C SER A 66 18.09 9.19 19.93
N ASP A 67 17.49 8.48 20.87
CA ASP A 67 17.01 8.75 22.25
C ASP A 67 16.44 10.12 22.67
N ALA A 68 17.03 11.26 22.32
CA ALA A 68 16.59 12.54 22.92
C ALA A 68 15.19 12.99 22.45
N ASN A 69 14.76 12.56 21.26
CA ASN A 69 13.49 12.96 20.64
C ASN A 69 12.56 11.79 20.28
N ASN A 70 12.99 10.53 20.46
CA ASN A 70 12.10 9.39 20.19
C ASN A 70 11.20 9.14 21.40
N THR A 71 9.98 9.70 21.34
CA THR A 71 8.97 9.62 22.40
C THR A 71 8.11 8.36 22.33
N ARG A 72 8.42 7.41 21.43
CA ARG A 72 7.61 6.21 21.27
C ARG A 72 7.71 5.31 22.48
N LYS A 73 6.55 5.02 23.06
CA LYS A 73 6.43 4.01 24.10
C LYS A 73 6.72 2.63 23.49
N VAL A 74 7.60 1.87 24.16
CA VAL A 74 7.86 0.46 23.84
C VAL A 74 6.53 -0.31 23.73
N GLY A 75 6.36 -1.05 22.63
CA GLY A 75 5.13 -1.81 22.36
C GLY A 75 4.04 -1.04 21.60
N THR A 76 4.32 0.17 21.10
CA THR A 76 3.46 0.89 20.15
C THR A 76 3.95 0.69 18.72
N THR A 77 3.06 0.62 17.72
CA THR A 77 3.42 0.35 16.31
C THR A 77 3.61 1.62 15.47
N GLY A 78 2.94 2.72 15.79
CA GLY A 78 3.13 3.97 15.05
C GLY A 78 2.17 5.09 15.47
N THR A 79 2.36 6.25 14.85
CA THR A 79 1.58 7.48 15.08
C THR A 79 0.86 7.98 13.81
N GLY A 80 1.11 7.35 12.66
CA GLY A 80 0.46 7.69 11.40
C GLY A 80 0.81 6.68 10.31
N LEU A 81 0.59 7.05 9.06
CA LEU A 81 0.96 6.25 7.89
C LEU A 81 1.61 7.16 6.85
N TRP A 82 2.78 6.78 6.34
CA TRP A 82 3.46 7.42 5.22
C TRP A 82 3.71 6.39 4.14
N LEU A 83 3.46 6.76 2.89
CA LEU A 83 3.76 5.91 1.74
C LEU A 83 4.97 6.49 0.99
N GLN A 84 5.97 5.64 0.74
CA GLN A 84 7.17 6.04 0.00
C GLN A 84 6.87 6.10 -1.50
N ASN A 85 7.14 7.24 -2.13
CA ASN A 85 6.87 7.57 -3.53
C ASN A 85 8.10 8.15 -4.23
N GLY A 86 9.22 7.46 -4.06
CA GLY A 86 10.52 7.79 -4.64
C GLY A 86 11.66 7.13 -3.86
N PRO A 87 12.91 7.33 -4.31
CA PRO A 87 14.07 6.66 -3.73
C PRO A 87 14.45 7.15 -2.33
N ASP A 88 14.22 8.42 -1.99
CA ASP A 88 14.57 8.97 -0.68
C ASP A 88 13.37 8.86 0.29
N PRO A 89 13.41 8.00 1.32
CA PRO A 89 12.27 7.84 2.22
C PRO A 89 11.96 9.09 3.06
N ILE A 90 12.92 9.99 3.26
CA ILE A 90 12.75 11.23 4.04
C ILE A 90 12.08 12.33 3.22
N GLN A 91 12.41 12.42 1.93
CA GLN A 91 11.91 13.48 1.03
C GLN A 91 10.74 13.01 0.18
N ASP A 92 10.73 11.74 -0.22
CA ASP A 92 9.79 11.17 -1.18
C ASP A 92 8.65 10.38 -0.52
N SER A 93 8.48 10.49 0.80
CA SER A 93 7.32 9.92 1.49
C SER A 93 6.25 10.97 1.77
N PHE A 94 4.98 10.59 1.64
CA PHE A 94 3.85 11.47 1.96
C PHE A 94 2.93 10.86 3.01
N SER A 95 2.41 11.70 3.90
CA SER A 95 1.51 11.30 4.98
C SER A 95 0.11 10.98 4.45
N SER A 96 -0.49 9.92 4.97
CA SER A 96 -1.87 9.53 4.70
C SER A 96 -2.80 10.14 5.77
N PRO A 97 -3.97 10.66 5.37
CA PRO A 97 -4.89 11.29 6.30
C PRO A 97 -5.46 10.29 7.31
N MET A 98 -5.38 10.61 8.61
CA MET A 98 -5.89 9.74 9.67
C MET A 98 -7.42 9.74 9.75
N ASN A 99 -8.05 10.87 9.42
CA ASN A 99 -9.51 10.99 9.36
C ASN A 99 -10.00 10.95 7.92
N GLN A 100 -11.11 10.26 7.69
CA GLN A 100 -11.76 10.16 6.39
C GLN A 100 -12.19 11.52 5.84
N THR A 101 -12.60 12.44 6.72
CA THR A 101 -12.98 13.81 6.34
C THR A 101 -11.81 14.63 5.80
N ASP A 102 -10.59 14.33 6.21
CA ASP A 102 -9.38 14.96 5.70
C ASP A 102 -8.94 14.32 4.37
N ALA A 103 -9.19 13.02 4.18
CA ALA A 103 -8.96 12.33 2.90
C ALA A 103 -9.67 13.03 1.73
N ASN A 104 -10.91 13.46 1.94
CA ASN A 104 -11.72 14.17 0.94
C ASN A 104 -11.13 15.53 0.49
N LYS A 105 -10.12 16.06 1.20
CA LYS A 105 -9.40 17.30 0.84
C LYS A 105 -8.08 17.03 0.10
N THR A 106 -7.79 15.77 -0.19
CA THR A 106 -6.56 15.31 -0.84
C THR A 106 -6.87 14.61 -2.16
N LYS A 107 -5.88 13.95 -2.75
CA LYS A 107 -6.05 13.09 -3.93
C LYS A 107 -6.67 11.72 -3.61
N TRP A 108 -6.85 11.35 -2.35
CA TRP A 108 -7.53 10.11 -1.99
C TRP A 108 -9.01 10.20 -2.32
N VAL A 109 -9.44 9.42 -3.32
CA VAL A 109 -10.82 9.36 -3.80
C VAL A 109 -11.53 8.20 -3.12
N GLN A 110 -12.70 8.47 -2.55
CA GLN A 110 -13.52 7.45 -1.93
C GLN A 110 -13.98 6.42 -2.97
N GLY A 111 -13.64 5.16 -2.73
CA GLY A 111 -14.13 4.00 -3.46
C GLY A 111 -15.41 3.44 -2.84
N ALA A 112 -15.51 2.11 -2.80
CA ALA A 112 -16.64 1.42 -2.21
C ALA A 112 -16.34 0.91 -0.80
N CYS A 113 -17.43 0.73 -0.06
CA CYS A 113 -17.46 -0.03 1.17
C CYS A 113 -17.36 -1.52 0.85
N PHE A 114 -16.35 -2.19 1.39
CA PHE A 114 -16.29 -3.65 1.38
C PHE A 114 -16.55 -4.18 2.80
N PRO A 115 -17.64 -4.94 3.04
CA PRO A 115 -17.93 -5.51 4.35
C PRO A 115 -16.73 -6.31 4.87
N THR A 116 -16.37 -6.16 6.15
CA THR A 116 -15.20 -6.80 6.77
C THR A 116 -13.83 -6.25 6.35
N MET A 117 -13.77 -5.16 5.59
CA MET A 117 -12.53 -4.45 5.26
C MET A 117 -12.62 -2.95 5.50
N GLY A 118 -13.81 -2.36 5.32
CA GLY A 118 -14.08 -0.93 5.48
C GLY A 118 -14.25 -0.20 4.15
N VAL A 119 -14.24 1.14 4.21
CA VAL A 119 -14.34 2.02 3.05
C VAL A 119 -12.97 2.18 2.41
N HIS A 120 -12.83 1.73 1.17
CA HIS A 120 -11.59 1.86 0.42
C HIS A 120 -11.46 3.27 -0.17
N TYR A 121 -10.24 3.79 -0.17
CA TYR A 121 -9.87 5.06 -0.81
C TYR A 121 -8.69 4.82 -1.75
N TRP A 122 -8.83 5.27 -3.00
CA TRP A 122 -7.87 5.06 -4.07
C TRP A 122 -7.25 6.39 -4.49
N TYR A 123 -5.93 6.41 -4.68
CA TYR A 123 -5.22 7.65 -4.96
C TYR A 123 -5.46 8.13 -6.40
N ASP A 124 -5.96 9.36 -6.55
CA ASP A 124 -6.17 10.07 -7.82
C ASP A 124 -7.01 9.26 -8.85
N ASN A 125 -7.94 8.46 -8.34
CA ASN A 125 -8.75 7.53 -9.13
C ASN A 125 -10.00 8.20 -9.72
N ARG A 126 -10.18 8.09 -11.03
CA ARG A 126 -11.28 8.65 -11.83
C ARG A 126 -11.57 7.76 -13.04
N LEU A 127 -12.68 8.00 -13.72
CA LEU A 127 -13.08 7.19 -14.89
C LEU A 127 -12.04 7.24 -16.04
N ASP A 128 -11.37 8.37 -16.20
CA ASP A 128 -10.33 8.66 -17.20
C ASP A 128 -8.90 8.54 -16.61
N THR A 129 -8.73 7.82 -15.50
CA THR A 129 -7.39 7.50 -14.98
C THR A 129 -6.61 6.72 -16.03
N ASP A 130 -5.33 7.06 -16.18
CA ASP A 130 -4.40 6.25 -16.98
C ASP A 130 -3.94 5.03 -16.16
N CYS A 131 -4.42 3.85 -16.54
CA CYS A 131 -4.10 2.60 -15.85
C CYS A 131 -2.60 2.25 -15.92
N SER A 132 -1.86 2.75 -16.91
CA SER A 132 -0.40 2.53 -16.99
C SER A 132 0.38 3.24 -15.87
N HIS A 133 -0.28 4.18 -15.19
CA HIS A 133 0.22 4.91 -14.01
C HIS A 133 -0.64 4.66 -12.78
N PHE A 134 -1.31 3.50 -12.71
CA PHE A 134 -2.11 3.10 -11.56
C PHE A 134 -1.30 3.18 -10.26
N PHE A 135 -1.83 3.86 -9.25
CA PHE A 135 -1.18 4.02 -7.96
C PHE A 135 -1.38 2.76 -7.11
N PRO A 136 -0.31 2.04 -6.71
CA PRO A 136 -0.40 0.67 -6.21
C PRO A 136 -0.76 0.57 -4.72
N ALA A 137 -1.56 1.51 -4.19
CA ALA A 137 -1.97 1.50 -2.80
C ALA A 137 -3.37 2.08 -2.59
N PHE A 138 -4.01 1.64 -1.52
CA PHE A 138 -5.30 2.14 -1.07
C PHE A 138 -5.33 2.30 0.45
N LEU A 139 -6.17 3.21 0.93
CA LEU A 139 -6.44 3.41 2.36
C LEU A 139 -7.77 2.76 2.72
N MET A 140 -7.91 2.34 3.99
CA MET A 140 -9.14 1.78 4.52
C MET A 140 -9.60 2.53 5.76
N TYR A 141 -10.82 3.02 5.72
CA TYR A 141 -11.46 3.72 6.83
C TYR A 141 -12.63 2.93 7.38
N ASN A 142 -12.83 3.02 8.69
CA ASN A 142 -14.01 2.52 9.39
C ASN A 142 -14.43 3.57 10.41
N GLU A 143 -15.72 3.90 10.44
CA GLU A 143 -16.27 4.94 11.34
C GLU A 143 -15.48 6.27 11.24
N GLY A 144 -15.02 6.62 10.05
CA GLY A 144 -14.29 7.86 9.79
C GLY A 144 -12.80 7.86 10.15
N ILE A 145 -12.25 6.76 10.67
CA ILE A 145 -10.84 6.65 11.11
C ILE A 145 -10.09 5.65 10.25
N LEU A 146 -8.83 5.97 9.92
CA LEU A 146 -7.92 5.07 9.20
C LEU A 146 -7.67 3.80 10.04
N THR A 147 -8.15 2.66 9.54
CA THR A 147 -8.03 1.36 10.23
C THR A 147 -7.11 0.39 9.51
N GLY A 148 -6.65 0.75 8.32
CA GLY A 148 -5.63 0.01 7.59
C GLY A 148 -5.31 0.65 6.26
N PHE A 149 -4.45 -0.04 5.51
CA PHE A 149 -4.12 0.27 4.13
C PHE A 149 -3.85 -1.03 3.40
N GLY A 150 -3.66 -0.96 2.10
CA GLY A 150 -3.16 -2.11 1.36
C GLY A 150 -2.44 -1.74 0.09
N TRP A 151 -1.76 -2.74 -0.45
CA TRP A 151 -1.09 -2.69 -1.74
C TRP A 151 -1.99 -3.31 -2.80
N ALA A 152 -1.95 -2.77 -4.01
CA ALA A 152 -2.61 -3.32 -5.19
C ALA A 152 -1.63 -3.30 -6.36
N ALA A 153 -0.69 -4.24 -6.34
CA ALA A 153 0.32 -4.34 -7.38
C ALA A 153 -0.29 -4.96 -8.64
N ALA A 154 -0.04 -4.34 -9.79
CA ALA A 154 -0.50 -4.85 -11.08
C ALA A 154 0.12 -6.22 -11.36
N GLY A 155 -0.69 -7.18 -11.78
CA GLY A 155 -0.31 -8.55 -12.07
C GLY A 155 -0.44 -9.53 -10.91
N LYS A 156 -0.46 -10.82 -11.27
CA LYS A 156 -0.66 -11.95 -10.35
C LYS A 156 0.67 -12.62 -10.01
N PHE A 157 1.24 -12.27 -8.86
CA PHE A 157 2.53 -12.77 -8.40
C PHE A 157 2.35 -13.87 -7.36
N GLU A 158 2.25 -15.12 -7.81
CA GLU A 158 1.98 -16.29 -6.96
C GLU A 158 3.22 -16.77 -6.14
N HIS A 159 4.08 -15.86 -5.69
CA HIS A 159 5.26 -16.19 -4.88
C HIS A 159 4.96 -16.30 -3.38
N THR A 160 3.74 -15.99 -2.95
CA THR A 160 3.34 -15.96 -1.54
C THR A 160 1.87 -16.35 -1.35
N ASN A 161 1.57 -16.93 -0.19
CA ASN A 161 0.20 -17.19 0.28
C ASN A 161 -0.35 -16.03 1.14
N ARG A 162 0.39 -14.92 1.29
CA ARG A 162 -0.04 -13.74 2.05
C ARG A 162 -0.79 -12.69 1.20
N ALA A 163 -0.84 -12.91 -0.11
CA ALA A 163 -1.52 -12.00 -1.02
C ALA A 163 -2.88 -12.55 -1.45
N GLU A 164 -3.78 -11.63 -1.76
CA GLU A 164 -5.07 -11.89 -2.38
C GLU A 164 -4.99 -11.60 -3.88
N TYR A 165 -5.82 -12.31 -4.65
CA TYR A 165 -5.89 -12.17 -6.11
C TYR A 165 -7.36 -11.94 -6.49
N PRO A 166 -7.88 -10.71 -6.36
CA PRO A 166 -9.29 -10.44 -6.60
C PRO A 166 -9.64 -10.69 -8.08
N PRO A 167 -10.77 -11.34 -8.39
CA PRO A 167 -11.23 -11.46 -9.77
C PRO A 167 -11.70 -10.09 -10.30
N LEU A 168 -11.66 -9.89 -11.62
CA LEU A 168 -12.11 -8.65 -12.26
C LEU A 168 -13.52 -8.22 -11.82
N ALA A 169 -14.43 -9.18 -11.66
CA ALA A 169 -15.81 -8.91 -11.20
C ALA A 169 -15.89 -8.32 -9.78
N ALA A 170 -14.87 -8.49 -8.95
CA ALA A 170 -14.84 -7.95 -7.59
C ALA A 170 -14.36 -6.49 -7.53
N LEU A 171 -13.76 -5.94 -8.59
CA LEU A 171 -13.19 -4.59 -8.57
C LEU A 171 -14.22 -3.53 -8.16
N THR A 172 -15.46 -3.63 -8.65
CA THR A 172 -16.55 -2.68 -8.32
C THR A 172 -16.96 -2.68 -6.84
N SER A 173 -16.55 -3.70 -6.08
CA SER A 173 -16.85 -3.81 -4.64
C SER A 173 -15.90 -2.97 -3.78
N PHE A 174 -14.80 -2.44 -4.34
CA PHE A 174 -13.84 -1.62 -3.61
C PHE A 174 -13.29 -0.43 -4.42
N LEU A 175 -13.14 -0.56 -5.73
CA LEU A 175 -12.63 0.45 -6.66
C LEU A 175 -13.79 1.13 -7.37
N VAL A 176 -14.22 2.29 -6.87
CA VAL A 176 -15.30 3.09 -7.47
C VAL A 176 -14.84 4.54 -7.60
N PRO A 177 -14.99 5.19 -8.77
CA PRO A 177 -15.33 4.57 -10.06
C PRO A 177 -14.24 3.57 -10.51
N VAL A 178 -14.62 2.57 -11.31
CA VAL A 178 -13.65 1.72 -12.01
C VAL A 178 -13.17 2.47 -13.25
N PRO A 179 -11.87 2.76 -13.43
CA PRO A 179 -11.36 3.40 -14.65
C PRO A 179 -11.75 2.62 -15.91
N THR A 180 -12.03 3.32 -17.00
CA THR A 180 -12.50 2.67 -18.25
C THR A 180 -11.46 1.72 -18.84
N CYS A 181 -10.17 2.01 -18.69
CA CYS A 181 -9.07 1.14 -19.09
C CYS A 181 -8.86 -0.09 -18.19
N MET A 182 -9.53 -0.17 -17.03
CA MET A 182 -9.21 -1.15 -16.00
C MET A 182 -9.44 -2.60 -16.44
N PRO A 183 -10.51 -2.97 -17.17
CA PRO A 183 -10.68 -4.34 -17.65
C PRO A 183 -9.52 -4.79 -18.55
N ASP A 184 -9.15 -3.98 -19.54
CA ASP A 184 -8.06 -4.29 -20.47
C ASP A 184 -6.74 -4.39 -19.72
N PHE A 185 -6.45 -3.42 -18.85
CA PHE A 185 -5.27 -3.41 -18.00
C PHE A 185 -5.20 -4.65 -17.09
N PHE A 186 -6.31 -5.07 -16.49
CA PHE A 186 -6.40 -6.27 -15.67
C PHE A 186 -6.08 -7.53 -16.49
N HIS A 187 -6.60 -7.63 -17.71
CA HIS A 187 -6.30 -8.76 -18.59
C HIS A 187 -4.84 -8.77 -19.04
N GLU A 188 -4.30 -7.63 -19.44
CA GLU A 188 -2.91 -7.49 -19.92
C GLU A 188 -1.88 -7.79 -18.83
N THR A 189 -2.12 -7.32 -17.61
CA THR A 189 -1.24 -7.57 -16.46
C THR A 189 -1.50 -8.92 -15.79
N SER A 190 -2.56 -9.63 -16.19
CA SER A 190 -3.04 -10.88 -15.56
C SER A 190 -3.59 -10.70 -14.14
N GLY A 191 -4.08 -9.50 -13.79
CA GLY A 191 -4.85 -9.23 -12.58
C GLY A 191 -4.16 -8.29 -11.60
N PHE A 192 -4.42 -8.47 -10.31
CA PHE A 192 -3.74 -7.76 -9.22
C PHE A 192 -3.26 -8.73 -8.15
N THR A 193 -2.18 -8.34 -7.49
CA THR A 193 -1.70 -8.93 -6.23
C THR A 193 -1.96 -7.90 -5.14
N THR A 194 -2.90 -8.20 -4.25
CA THR A 194 -3.28 -7.29 -3.17
C THR A 194 -2.82 -7.80 -1.82
N MET A 195 -2.46 -6.89 -0.92
CA MET A 195 -2.10 -7.22 0.46
C MET A 195 -2.66 -6.18 1.41
N HIS A 196 -3.52 -6.61 2.33
CA HIS A 196 -4.11 -5.76 3.36
C HIS A 196 -3.26 -5.75 4.64
N VAL A 197 -3.10 -4.57 5.23
CA VAL A 197 -2.45 -4.37 6.53
C VAL A 197 -3.40 -3.58 7.43
N TYR A 198 -3.83 -4.21 8.53
CA TYR A 198 -4.79 -3.64 9.46
C TYR A 198 -4.12 -3.13 10.74
N PHE A 199 -4.63 -2.02 11.25
CA PHE A 199 -4.25 -1.41 12.53
C PHE A 199 -5.23 -1.75 13.66
N VAL A 200 -6.14 -2.67 13.40
CA VAL A 200 -7.18 -3.14 14.33
C VAL A 200 -7.01 -4.62 14.62
N ALA A 201 -7.38 -5.05 15.83
CA ALA A 201 -7.23 -6.44 16.26
C ALA A 201 -8.23 -7.40 15.61
N ALA A 202 -9.41 -6.91 15.22
CA ALA A 202 -10.49 -7.71 14.65
C ALA A 202 -10.95 -7.12 13.30
N PRO A 203 -10.13 -7.21 12.24
CA PRO A 203 -10.45 -6.63 10.94
C PRO A 203 -11.73 -7.21 10.32
N TRP A 204 -12.08 -8.46 10.65
CA TRP A 204 -13.34 -9.09 10.19
C TRP A 204 -14.62 -8.43 10.75
N ASN A 205 -14.51 -7.54 11.74
CA ASN A 205 -15.62 -6.78 12.29
C ASN A 205 -15.77 -5.38 11.67
N LEU A 206 -14.88 -4.98 10.76
CA LEU A 206 -14.92 -3.67 10.13
C LEU A 206 -16.19 -3.50 9.29
N ARG A 207 -16.75 -2.31 9.40
CA ARG A 207 -17.98 -1.86 8.76
C ARG A 207 -17.71 -0.56 8.00
N CYS A 208 -18.77 -0.14 7.34
CA CYS A 208 -18.97 1.19 6.83
C CYS A 208 -20.25 1.72 7.50
#